data_AF-A0A183UBG8-F1
#
_entry.id   AF-A0A183UBG8-F1
#
_cell.length_a   1.000
_cell.length_b   1.000
_cell.length_c   1.000
_cell.angle_alpha   90.00
_cell.angle_beta   90.00
_cell.angle_gamma   90.00
#
_symmetry.space_group_name_H-M   'P 1'
#
loop_
_entity.id
_entity.type
_entity.pdbx_description
1 polymer ?
#
loop_
_entity_poly.entity_id
_entity_poly.type
_entity_poly.pdbx_seq_one_letter_code
_entity_poly.pdbx_strand_id
1 'polypeptide(L)'
;MRTQTVGVRGTLLCGGEPLTDADLKLWDEDTGPDPDDLMAPCKRKTVFTISDKYIHAGREIDKWFELGVLNMETIFDGEEHKCL
;
A
#
# COMPACT_ATOMS: atom_id res chain seq x y z
N MET A 1 11.82 -16.81 14.33
CA MET A 1 11.16 -15.77 13.53
C MET A 1 10.55 -16.45 12.30
N ARG A 2 9.25 -16.30 12.09
CA ARG A 2 8.57 -16.80 10.89
C ARG A 2 8.58 -15.67 9.87
N THR A 3 9.24 -15.87 8.73
CA THR A 3 9.17 -14.92 7.62
C THR A 3 7.83 -15.09 6.93
N GLN A 4 7.11 -13.99 6.74
CA GLN A 4 5.89 -13.93 5.95
C GLN A 4 6.13 -13.01 4.76
N THR A 5 5.61 -13.39 3.60
CA THR A 5 5.77 -12.63 2.37
C THR A 5 4.41 -12.43 1.72
N VAL A 6 4.19 -11.24 1.17
CA VAL A 6 3.02 -10.88 0.37
C VAL A 6 3.49 -10.25 -0.94
N GLY A 7 2.85 -10.64 -2.05
CA GLY A 7 3.09 -10.06 -3.37
C GLY A 7 1.87 -9.30 -3.84
N VAL A 8 2.06 -8.04 -4.27
CA VAL A 8 0.99 -7.20 -4.83
C VAL A 8 1.39 -6.74 -6.23
N ARG A 9 0.44 -6.79 -7.17
CA ARG A 9 0.63 -6.32 -8.55
C ARG A 9 -0.55 -5.44 -8.98
N GLY A 10 -0.25 -4.34 -9.66
CA GLY A 10 -1.27 -3.44 -10.21
C GLY A 10 -0.67 -2.25 -10.94
N THR A 11 -1.55 -1.35 -11.38
CA THR A 11 -1.22 -0.09 -12.04
C THR A 11 -1.97 1.05 -11.35
N LEU A 12 -1.25 2.10 -11.00
CA LEU A 12 -1.86 3.31 -10.46
C LEU A 12 -1.99 4.34 -11.58
N LEU A 13 -3.13 5.04 -11.62
CA LEU A 13 -3.40 6.12 -12.54
C LEU A 13 -3.60 7.43 -11.77
N CYS A 14 -3.36 8.55 -12.44
CA CYS A 14 -3.72 9.90 -12.02
C CYS A 14 -4.08 10.71 -13.28
N GLY A 15 -5.27 11.27 -13.35
CA GLY A 15 -5.72 12.03 -14.53
C GLY A 15 -5.93 11.16 -15.78
N GLY A 16 -6.10 9.84 -15.59
CA GLY A 16 -6.14 8.87 -16.68
C GLY A 16 -4.75 8.45 -17.22
N GLU A 17 -3.67 9.01 -16.69
CA GLU A 17 -2.29 8.63 -17.05
C GLU A 17 -1.68 7.70 -15.98
N PRO A 18 -0.78 6.78 -16.33
CA PRO A 18 -0.04 5.99 -15.35
C PRO A 18 0.75 6.88 -14.40
N LEU A 19 0.52 6.70 -13.10
CA LEU A 19 1.24 7.42 -12.06
C LEU A 19 2.66 6.85 -11.95
N THR A 20 3.65 7.61 -12.44
CA THR A 20 5.08 7.29 -12.31
C THR A 20 5.68 7.99 -11.09
N ASP A 21 6.77 7.43 -10.54
CA ASP A 21 7.51 8.01 -9.41
C ASP A 21 6.72 8.18 -8.10
N ALA A 22 5.66 7.39 -7.91
CA ALA A 22 4.94 7.35 -6.65
C ALA A 22 5.69 6.52 -5.59
N ASP A 23 5.81 7.07 -4.38
CA ASP A 23 6.26 6.34 -3.20
C ASP A 23 5.18 5.34 -2.77
N LEU A 24 5.34 4.07 -3.15
CA LEU A 24 4.47 2.99 -2.70
C LEU A 24 5.12 2.24 -1.55
N LYS A 25 4.38 2.12 -0.44
CA LYS A 25 4.85 1.38 0.72
C LYS A 25 3.77 0.41 1.20
N LEU A 26 4.15 -0.86 1.23
CA LEU A 26 3.37 -1.93 1.87
C LEU A 26 3.75 -1.94 3.34
N TRP A 27 2.75 -1.88 4.20
CA TRP A 27 2.92 -1.91 5.65
C TRP A 27 2.09 -3.06 6.20
N ASP A 28 2.66 -3.79 7.15
CA ASP A 28 1.88 -4.67 8.01
C ASP A 28 1.22 -3.81 9.09
N GLU A 29 -0.08 -3.98 9.33
CA GLU A 29 -0.80 -3.24 10.36
C GLU A 29 -0.54 -3.88 11.74
N ASP A 30 0.72 -4.18 12.05
CA ASP A 30 1.10 -4.53 13.42
C ASP A 30 1.01 -3.24 14.24
N THR A 31 0.03 -3.23 15.15
CA THR A 31 -0.34 -2.08 16.01
C THR A 31 0.74 -1.79 17.07
N GLY A 32 1.94 -1.43 16.61
CA GLY A 32 3.05 -0.94 17.43
C GLY A 32 3.14 0.59 17.41
N PRO A 33 3.67 1.23 18.46
CA PRO A 33 3.78 2.67 18.56
C PRO A 33 4.98 3.19 17.76
N ASP A 34 4.97 3.04 16.44
CA ASP A 34 5.98 3.63 15.57
C ASP A 34 5.38 4.79 14.78
N PRO A 35 5.60 6.05 15.22
CA PRO A 35 5.20 7.23 14.46
C PRO A 35 6.10 7.33 13.23
N ASP A 36 5.63 6.81 12.09
CA ASP A 36 6.29 7.01 10.81
C ASP A 36 6.23 8.49 10.40
N ASP A 37 7.26 9.23 10.79
CA ASP A 37 7.55 10.58 10.31
C ASP A 37 8.38 10.52 9.03
N LEU A 38 7.69 10.35 7.89
CA LEU A 38 8.21 10.85 6.63
C LEU A 38 7.70 12.29 6.43
N MET A 39 8.58 13.24 6.73
CA MET A 39 8.35 14.68 6.59
C MET A 39 8.29 15.09 5.11
N ALA A 40 7.08 15.24 4.56
CA ALA A 40 6.80 16.05 3.38
C ALA A 40 5.46 16.76 3.58
N PRO A 41 5.29 18.00 3.08
CA PRO A 41 4.03 18.73 3.25
C PRO A 41 2.92 18.04 2.45
N CYS A 42 1.94 17.50 3.17
CA CYS A 42 0.73 16.85 2.66
C CYS A 42 0.99 15.59 1.81
N LYS A 43 1.30 14.47 2.47
CA LYS A 43 1.19 13.14 1.85
C LYS A 43 -0.23 12.60 2.01
N ARG A 44 -0.75 12.06 0.92
CA ARG A 44 -2.01 11.31 0.90
C ARG A 44 -1.69 9.83 1.15
N LYS A 45 -2.32 9.25 2.17
CA LYS A 45 -2.13 7.85 2.56
C LYS A 45 -3.43 7.09 2.34
N THR A 46 -3.38 6.08 1.48
CA THR A 46 -4.48 5.12 1.29
C THR A 46 -4.01 3.76 1.78
N VAL A 47 -4.78 3.14 2.67
CA VAL A 47 -4.46 1.83 3.26
C VAL A 47 -5.36 0.78 2.60
N PHE A 48 -4.74 -0.27 2.04
CA PHE A 48 -5.45 -1.43 1.50
C PHE A 48 -5.19 -2.62 2.40
N THR A 49 -6.22 -3.12 3.06
CA THR A 49 -6.13 -4.37 3.83
C THR A 49 -6.07 -5.55 2.87
N ILE A 50 -4.98 -6.31 2.93
CA ILE A 50 -4.81 -7.54 2.16
C ILE A 50 -5.26 -8.70 3.03
N SER A 51 -6.13 -9.57 2.49
CA SER A 51 -6.58 -10.76 3.21
C SER A 51 -5.43 -11.73 3.46
N ASP A 52 -5.39 -12.30 4.67
CA ASP A 52 -4.40 -13.29 5.13
C ASP A 52 -4.16 -14.47 4.17
N LYS A 53 -5.13 -14.78 3.31
CA LYS A 53 -5.01 -15.84 2.28
C LYS A 53 -3.96 -15.56 1.20
N TYR A 54 -3.44 -14.33 1.12
CA TYR A 54 -2.35 -13.93 0.24
C TYR A 54 -1.01 -13.79 0.99
N ILE A 55 -1.01 -14.07 2.30
CA ILE A 55 0.18 -14.05 3.13
C ILE A 55 0.75 -15.46 3.16
N HIS A 56 2.01 -15.60 2.73
CA HIS A 56 2.69 -16.89 2.60
C HIS A 56 3.79 -17.01 3.64
N ALA A 57 3.90 -18.19 4.27
CA ALA A 57 5.01 -18.49 5.18
C ALA A 57 6.25 -18.88 4.36
N GLY A 58 7.30 -18.07 4.43
CA GLY A 58 8.52 -18.26 3.65
C GLY A 58 8.99 -16.98 2.97
N ARG A 59 9.99 -17.11 2.09
CA ARG A 59 10.58 -15.99 1.32
C ARG A 59 10.06 -15.90 -0.12
N GLU A 60 9.27 -16.86 -0.55
CA GLU A 60 8.75 -16.94 -1.91
C GLU A 60 7.28 -16.51 -1.93
N ILE A 61 6.86 -15.93 -3.05
CA ILE A 61 5.49 -15.48 -3.28
C ILE A 61 4.79 -16.57 -4.10
N ASP A 62 3.90 -17.34 -3.47
CA ASP A 62 3.13 -18.36 -4.18
C ASP A 62 1.90 -17.75 -4.88
N LYS A 63 1.34 -16.66 -4.33
CA LYS A 63 0.14 -16.01 -4.85
C LYS A 63 0.27 -14.50 -4.87
N TRP A 64 -0.06 -13.93 -6.02
CA TRP A 64 -0.14 -12.49 -6.21
C TRP A 64 -1.53 -11.98 -5.85
N PHE A 65 -1.58 -10.89 -5.09
CA PHE A 65 -2.75 -10.05 -4.96
C PHE A 65 -2.79 -9.09 -6.16
N GLU A 66 -3.68 -9.38 -7.11
CA GLU A 66 -3.91 -8.54 -8.30
C GLU A 66 -4.80 -7.34 -7.90
N LEU A 67 -4.18 -6.21 -7.56
CA LEU A 67 -4.85 -4.94 -7.23
C LEU A 67 -5.59 -4.35 -8.44
N GLY A 68 -5.15 -4.69 -9.66
CA GLY A 68 -5.74 -4.20 -10.91
C GLY A 68 -5.28 -2.77 -11.24
N VAL A 69 -6.18 -1.97 -11.81
CA VAL A 69 -5.91 -0.57 -12.19
C VAL A 69 -6.68 0.34 -11.24
N LEU A 70 -5.95 1.19 -10.52
CA LEU A 70 -6.51 2.09 -9.52
C LEU A 70 -6.30 3.55 -9.91
N ASN A 71 -7.38 4.32 -10.05
CA ASN A 71 -7.25 5.76 -10.24
C ASN A 71 -7.12 6.46 -8.89
N MET A 72 -5.97 7.08 -8.64
CA MET A 72 -5.65 7.79 -7.41
C MET A 72 -6.29 9.19 -7.31
N GLU A 73 -7.06 9.64 -8.30
CA GLU A 73 -7.83 10.89 -8.21
C GLU A 73 -9.06 10.78 -7.30
N THR A 74 -9.64 9.58 -7.16
CA THR A 74 -10.83 9.37 -6.31
C THR A 74 -10.44 9.36 -4.85
N ILE A 75 -11.21 9.99 -3.97
CA ILE A 75 -11.01 9.85 -2.52
C ILE A 75 -11.35 8.42 -2.10
N PHE A 76 -10.43 7.75 -1.41
CA PHE A 76 -10.66 6.40 -0.86
C PHE A 76 -11.25 6.46 0.55
N ASP A 77 -12.06 5.47 0.89
CA ASP A 77 -12.54 5.33 2.27
C ASP A 77 -11.36 5.06 3.21
N GLY A 78 -11.33 5.73 4.36
CA GLY A 78 -10.19 5.69 5.28
C GLY A 78 -8.92 6.40 4.79
N GLU A 79 -9.01 7.23 3.74
CA GLU A 79 -7.89 8.02 3.27
C GLU A 79 -7.52 9.16 4.22
N GLU A 80 -6.24 9.20 4.61
CA GLU A 80 -5.70 10.23 5.49
C GLU A 80 -4.85 11.22 4.70
N HIS A 81 -5.01 12.51 5.04
CA HIS A 81 -4.17 13.59 4.52
C HIS A 81 -3.30 14.10 5.67
N LYS A 82 -2.06 13.64 5.75
CA LYS A 82 -1.10 14.13 6.75
C LYS A 82 -0.40 15.36 6.19
N CYS A 83 -1.00 16.52 6.46
CA CYS A 83 -0.37 17.84 6.30
C CYS A 83 0.33 18.23 7.61
N LEU A 84 1.38 19.06 7.52
CA LEU A 84 2.07 19.63 8.69
C LEU A 84 1.23 20.77 9.30
#